data_AF-A0A0L0MD98-F1
#
_entry.id   AF-A0A0L0MD98-F1
#
_cell.length_a   1.000
_cell.length_b   1.000
_cell.length_c   1.000
_cell.angle_alpha   90.00
_cell.angle_beta   90.00
_cell.angle_gamma   90.00
#
_symmetry.space_group_name_H-M   'P 1'
#
loop_
_entity.id
_entity.type
_entity.pdbx_description
1 polymer ?
#
loop_
_entity_poly.entity_id
_entity_poly.type
_entity_poly.pdbx_seq_one_letter_code
_entity_poly.pdbx_strand_id
1 'polypeptide(L)'
;MSASGDDDAARINRGNDPFLHVSSTISGCPTPQGPFVTQQEWLDEAHYRIERGNSCWIAGRCRLSNSYDYDKDIAESVTRRLNALSAAMDWRDKTSLWLTIQRRFIYLDGCVSRDFDRAHFVPALGETADVERVIDRTKVHP
;
A
#
# COMPACT_ATOMS: atom_id res chain seq x y z
N MET A 1 31.01 -20.52 -12.96
CA MET A 1 30.12 -20.69 -11.79
C MET A 1 29.06 -19.60 -11.92
N SER A 2 27.93 -19.92 -12.53
CA SER A 2 26.83 -18.98 -12.77
C SER A 2 25.82 -19.10 -11.63
N ALA A 3 25.69 -18.04 -10.84
CA ALA A 3 24.65 -17.88 -9.82
C ALA A 3 23.89 -16.55 -10.00
N SER A 4 24.06 -15.87 -11.15
CA SER A 4 23.51 -14.53 -11.37
C SER A 4 22.13 -14.50 -12.04
N GLY A 5 21.57 -15.66 -12.41
CA GLY A 5 20.27 -15.72 -13.11
C GLY A 5 19.06 -15.77 -12.17
N ASP A 6 19.19 -16.41 -11.01
CA ASP A 6 18.08 -16.60 -10.07
C ASP A 6 17.85 -15.36 -9.18
N ASP A 7 18.91 -14.60 -8.85
CA ASP A 7 18.82 -13.38 -8.04
C ASP A 7 18.05 -12.26 -8.75
N ASP A 8 18.12 -12.22 -10.08
CA ASP A 8 17.35 -11.27 -10.91
C ASP A 8 15.87 -11.65 -10.99
N ALA A 9 15.51 -12.93 -10.85
CA ALA A 9 14.13 -13.39 -10.89
C ALA A 9 13.42 -13.28 -9.53
N ALA A 10 14.16 -13.35 -8.42
CA ALA A 10 13.59 -13.30 -7.07
C ALA A 10 12.90 -11.95 -6.79
N ARG A 11 11.61 -12.02 -6.44
CA ARG A 11 10.81 -10.86 -6.02
C ARG A 11 10.89 -10.69 -4.51
N ILE A 12 11.51 -9.61 -4.07
CA ILE A 12 11.64 -9.27 -2.65
C ILE A 12 11.27 -7.81 -2.41
N ASN A 13 10.92 -7.45 -1.17
CA ASN A 13 10.57 -6.08 -0.81
C ASN A 13 11.84 -5.27 -0.57
N ARG A 14 12.53 -4.89 -1.67
CA ARG A 14 13.82 -4.18 -1.63
C ARG A 14 13.70 -2.77 -1.01
N GLY A 15 12.54 -2.13 -1.16
CA GLY A 15 12.24 -0.83 -0.58
C GLY A 15 11.88 -0.86 0.91
N ASN A 16 11.67 -2.05 1.48
CA ASN A 16 11.09 -2.23 2.81
C ASN A 16 9.79 -1.44 2.99
N ASP A 17 8.97 -1.43 1.93
CA ASP A 17 7.69 -0.74 1.88
C ASP A 17 6.68 -1.46 2.78
N PRO A 18 5.86 -0.75 3.58
CA PRO A 18 4.85 -1.41 4.39
C PRO A 18 3.87 -2.22 3.53
N PHE A 19 3.72 -3.50 3.88
CA PHE A 19 2.78 -4.42 3.26
C PHE A 19 1.94 -5.11 4.34
N LEU A 20 0.68 -4.71 4.46
CA LEU A 20 -0.21 -5.09 5.55
C LEU A 20 -1.34 -5.98 5.02
N HIS A 21 -1.56 -7.16 5.62
CA HIS A 21 -2.77 -7.96 5.40
C HIS A 21 -3.78 -7.60 6.49
N VAL A 22 -4.89 -6.96 6.11
CA VAL A 22 -5.78 -6.25 7.07
C VAL A 22 -7.18 -6.88 7.23
N SER A 23 -7.58 -7.75 6.31
CA SER A 23 -8.77 -8.60 6.43
C SER A 23 -8.63 -9.85 5.55
N SER A 24 -9.35 -10.92 5.86
CA SER A 24 -9.23 -12.22 5.18
C SER A 24 -10.52 -13.02 5.10
N THR A 25 -11.68 -12.35 5.09
CA THR A 25 -13.00 -13.03 5.21
C THR A 25 -13.46 -13.68 3.90
N ILE A 26 -13.14 -13.08 2.75
CA ILE A 26 -13.47 -13.65 1.44
C ILE A 26 -12.49 -14.79 1.12
N SER A 27 -13.01 -16.01 1.13
CA SER A 27 -12.28 -17.22 0.77
C SER A 27 -11.87 -17.21 -0.70
N GLY A 28 -10.66 -17.71 -1.00
CA GLY A 28 -10.17 -17.82 -2.37
C GLY A 28 -9.67 -16.51 -2.99
N CYS A 29 -9.63 -15.42 -2.22
CA CYS A 29 -9.03 -14.18 -2.70
C CYS A 29 -7.51 -14.37 -2.91
N PRO A 30 -6.97 -14.11 -4.12
CA PRO A 30 -5.54 -14.26 -4.37
C PRO A 30 -4.74 -13.20 -3.62
N THR A 31 -3.62 -13.63 -3.01
CA THR A 31 -2.65 -12.69 -2.42
C THR A 31 -2.07 -11.79 -3.51
N PRO A 32 -2.13 -10.45 -3.37
CA PRO A 32 -1.57 -9.54 -4.35
C PRO A 32 -0.04 -9.56 -4.33
N GLN A 33 0.57 -9.07 -5.42
CA GLN A 33 2.03 -8.95 -5.53
C GLN A 33 2.63 -8.03 -4.46
N GLY A 34 1.91 -7.04 -3.96
CA GLY A 34 2.46 -6.08 -2.98
C GLY A 34 3.69 -5.32 -3.51
N PRO A 35 4.64 -4.94 -2.63
CA PRO A 35 5.87 -4.21 -3.01
C PRO A 35 7.01 -5.13 -3.48
N PHE A 36 6.73 -6.41 -3.79
CA PHE A 36 7.77 -7.37 -4.14
C PHE A 36 8.20 -7.18 -5.61
N VAL A 37 9.46 -6.77 -5.80
CA VAL A 37 10.04 -6.44 -7.11
C VAL A 37 11.28 -7.28 -7.40
N THR A 38 11.55 -7.50 -8.69
CA THR A 38 12.82 -8.11 -9.14
C THR A 38 13.98 -7.14 -8.94
N GLN A 39 15.22 -7.62 -9.13
CA GLN A 39 16.38 -6.73 -9.09
C GLN A 39 16.34 -5.69 -10.22
N GLN A 40 15.97 -6.08 -11.44
CA GLN A 40 15.89 -5.16 -12.57
C GLN A 40 14.82 -4.09 -12.34
N GLU A 41 13.63 -4.46 -11.91
CA GLU A 41 12.56 -3.51 -11.59
C GLU A 41 12.99 -2.53 -10.49
N TRP A 42 13.72 -3.00 -9.48
CA TRP A 42 14.26 -2.12 -8.44
C TRP A 42 15.28 -1.12 -8.97
N LEU A 43 16.17 -1.54 -9.87
CA LEU A 43 17.14 -0.63 -10.50
C LEU A 43 16.42 0.43 -11.35
N ASP A 44 15.36 0.05 -12.06
CA ASP A 44 14.55 0.95 -12.86
C ASP A 44 13.80 2.00 -12.00
N GLU A 45 13.41 1.63 -10.78
CA GLU A 45 12.70 2.51 -9.85
C GLU A 45 13.61 3.32 -8.91
N ALA A 46 14.82 2.85 -8.62
CA ALA A 46 15.67 3.37 -7.54
C ALA A 46 15.90 4.89 -7.64
N HIS A 47 16.17 5.40 -8.84
CA HIS A 47 16.37 6.82 -9.07
C HIS A 47 15.10 7.63 -8.72
N TYR A 48 13.94 7.21 -9.22
CA TYR A 48 12.66 7.86 -8.91
C TYR A 48 12.37 7.86 -7.41
N ARG A 49 12.70 6.77 -6.71
CA ARG A 49 12.48 6.65 -5.26
C ARG A 49 13.33 7.63 -4.46
N ILE A 50 14.56 7.90 -4.89
CA ILE A 50 15.46 8.88 -4.25
C ILE A 50 14.93 10.32 -4.41
N GLU A 51 14.35 10.63 -5.57
CA GLU A 51 13.93 12.00 -5.90
C GLU A 51 12.53 12.36 -5.42
N ARG A 52 11.68 11.36 -5.18
CA ARG A 52 10.28 11.55 -4.80
C ARG A 52 10.17 12.27 -3.44
N GLY A 53 9.64 13.50 -3.45
CA GLY A 53 9.41 14.31 -2.26
C GLY A 53 10.29 15.58 -2.19
N ASN A 54 11.44 15.57 -2.86
CA ASN A 54 12.43 16.65 -2.78
C ASN A 54 11.84 18.02 -3.14
N SER A 55 11.00 18.12 -4.17
CA SER A 55 10.42 19.41 -4.61
C SER A 55 9.48 20.03 -3.56
N CYS A 56 8.72 19.22 -2.82
CA CYS A 56 7.83 19.71 -1.76
C CYS A 56 8.63 20.13 -0.52
N TRP A 57 9.67 19.37 -0.19
CA TRP A 57 10.60 19.66 0.90
C TRP A 57 11.35 20.97 0.69
N ILE A 58 11.96 21.15 -0.48
CA ILE A 58 12.68 22.39 -0.85
C ILE A 58 11.75 23.62 -0.77
N ALA A 59 10.47 23.44 -1.13
CA ALA A 59 9.48 24.50 -1.03
C ALA A 59 8.93 24.73 0.39
N GLY A 60 9.44 24.04 1.40
CA GLY A 60 9.02 24.17 2.81
C GLY A 60 7.61 23.67 3.11
N ARG A 61 7.00 22.87 2.21
CA ARG A 61 5.62 22.38 2.36
C ARG A 61 5.52 20.97 2.96
N CYS A 62 6.60 20.19 2.89
CA CYS A 62 6.67 18.84 3.44
C CYS A 62 7.59 18.81 4.67
N ARG A 63 7.32 17.88 5.59
CA ARG A 63 8.08 17.59 6.83
C ARG A 63 9.34 16.74 6.59
N LEU A 64 9.33 15.85 5.59
CA LEU A 64 10.46 14.97 5.26
C LEU A 64 10.88 15.20 3.81
N SER A 65 12.16 14.98 3.54
CA SER A 65 12.76 15.16 2.21
C SER A 65 12.37 14.08 1.20
N ASN A 66 12.00 12.89 1.67
CA ASN A 66 11.60 11.78 0.82
C ASN A 66 10.17 11.31 1.17
N SER A 67 9.32 11.09 0.16
CA SER A 67 7.95 10.63 0.37
C SER A 67 7.88 9.22 1.00
N TYR A 68 8.87 8.37 0.75
CA TYR A 68 8.91 7.01 1.32
C TYR A 68 9.27 7.01 2.81
N ASP A 69 9.91 8.06 3.33
CA ASP A 69 10.21 8.17 4.77
C ASP A 69 8.94 8.32 5.62
N TYR A 70 7.84 8.78 5.02
CA TYR A 70 6.53 8.88 5.68
C TYR A 70 5.84 7.52 5.85
N ASP A 71 6.15 6.55 5.00
CA ASP A 71 5.28 5.38 4.80
C ASP A 71 5.17 4.51 6.06
N LYS A 72 6.20 4.48 6.91
CA LYS A 72 6.16 3.80 8.22
C LYS A 72 5.18 4.46 9.20
N ASP A 73 5.21 5.79 9.32
CA ASP A 73 4.28 6.55 10.15
C ASP A 73 2.84 6.41 9.62
N ILE A 74 2.69 6.37 8.29
CA ILE A 74 1.40 6.12 7.63
C ILE A 74 0.90 4.70 7.94
N ALA A 75 1.78 3.69 7.94
CA ALA A 75 1.41 2.32 8.28
C ALA A 75 0.80 2.20 9.69
N GLU A 76 1.41 2.86 10.68
CA GLU A 76 0.86 2.88 12.03
C GLU A 76 -0.47 3.66 12.09
N SER A 77 -0.54 4.79 11.39
CA SER A 77 -1.72 5.65 11.36
C SER A 77 -2.91 4.97 10.67
N VAL A 78 -2.66 4.24 9.58
CA VAL A 78 -3.71 3.53 8.84
C VAL A 78 -4.26 2.36 9.66
N THR A 79 -3.42 1.65 10.42
CA THR A 79 -3.90 0.60 11.34
C THR A 79 -4.86 1.19 12.38
N ARG A 80 -4.54 2.34 12.98
CA ARG A 80 -5.46 3.04 13.89
C ARG A 80 -6.75 3.47 13.18
N ARG A 81 -6.65 4.00 11.97
CA ARG A 81 -7.80 4.41 11.16
C ARG A 81 -8.73 3.23 10.85
N LEU A 82 -8.18 2.10 10.42
CA LEU A 82 -8.94 0.88 10.14
C LEU A 82 -9.69 0.37 11.37
N ASN A 83 -9.07 0.46 12.56
CA ASN A 83 -9.74 0.11 13.82
C ASN A 83 -10.92 1.04 14.12
N ALA A 84 -10.77 2.35 13.90
CA ALA A 84 -11.88 3.30 14.04
C ALA A 84 -13.00 3.03 13.01
N LEU A 85 -12.65 2.71 11.76
CA LEU A 85 -13.62 2.36 10.73
C LEU A 85 -14.42 1.09 11.06
N SER A 86 -13.80 0.11 11.72
CA SER A 86 -14.52 -1.09 12.18
C SER A 86 -15.61 -0.80 13.21
N ALA A 87 -15.58 0.35 13.90
CA ALA A 87 -16.67 0.75 14.78
C ALA A 87 -17.84 1.43 14.02
N ALA A 88 -17.61 1.89 12.79
CA ALA A 88 -18.58 2.63 11.99
C ALA A 88 -19.17 1.80 10.83
N MET A 89 -18.48 0.75 10.37
CA MET A 89 -18.91 -0.09 9.26
C MET A 89 -18.31 -1.50 9.33
N ASP A 90 -19.07 -2.49 8.85
CA ASP A 90 -18.70 -3.92 8.82
C ASP A 90 -17.78 -4.26 7.64
N TRP A 91 -16.67 -3.53 7.48
CA TRP A 91 -15.78 -3.72 6.34
C TRP A 91 -14.97 -5.03 6.42
N ARG A 92 -14.62 -5.49 7.63
CA ARG A 92 -13.79 -6.71 7.80
C ARG A 92 -14.50 -7.97 7.32
N ASP A 93 -15.81 -8.07 7.56
CA ASP A 93 -16.59 -9.25 7.20
C ASP A 93 -16.94 -9.30 5.71
N LYS A 94 -16.73 -8.18 5.00
CA LYS A 94 -17.04 -8.04 3.57
C LYS A 94 -15.82 -8.06 2.67
N THR A 95 -14.63 -8.31 3.22
CA THR A 95 -13.39 -8.08 2.46
C THR A 95 -12.26 -9.05 2.82
N SER A 96 -11.32 -9.20 1.87
CA SER A 96 -9.97 -9.73 2.09
C SER A 96 -9.00 -8.74 1.47
N LEU A 97 -8.29 -7.97 2.29
CA LEU A 97 -7.56 -6.77 1.83
C LEU A 97 -6.09 -6.79 2.24
N TRP A 98 -5.29 -6.25 1.34
CA TRP A 98 -3.90 -5.90 1.58
C TRP A 98 -3.67 -4.43 1.27
N LEU A 99 -2.82 -3.79 2.07
CA LEU A 99 -2.34 -2.44 1.85
C LEU A 99 -0.86 -2.48 1.51
N THR A 100 -0.48 -1.92 0.36
CA THR A 100 0.91 -1.52 0.12
C THR A 100 1.01 -0.01 0.29
N ILE A 101 1.94 0.45 1.11
CA ILE A 101 2.16 1.88 1.33
C ILE A 101 3.47 2.26 0.67
N GLN A 102 3.39 3.17 -0.29
CA GLN A 102 4.52 3.63 -1.07
C GLN A 102 4.29 5.08 -1.41
N ARG A 103 5.31 5.95 -1.23
CA ARG A 103 5.29 7.36 -1.63
C ARG A 103 4.05 8.10 -1.13
N ARG A 104 3.63 7.84 0.11
CA ARG A 104 2.41 8.38 0.74
C ARG A 104 1.10 7.94 0.09
N PHE A 105 1.13 6.93 -0.77
CA PHE A 105 -0.04 6.33 -1.39
C PHE A 105 -0.37 5.02 -0.70
N ILE A 106 -1.65 4.76 -0.51
CA ILE A 106 -2.16 3.44 -0.13
C ILE A 106 -2.65 2.75 -1.40
N TYR A 107 -2.02 1.65 -1.77
CA TYR A 107 -2.58 0.70 -2.73
C TYR A 107 -3.46 -0.27 -1.98
N LEU A 108 -4.76 -0.22 -2.24
CA LEU A 108 -5.77 -1.09 -1.65
C LEU A 108 -6.03 -2.25 -2.63
N ASP A 109 -5.42 -3.39 -2.35
CA ASP A 109 -5.52 -4.60 -3.16
C ASP A 109 -6.37 -5.66 -2.43
N GLY A 110 -6.88 -6.63 -3.20
CA GLY A 110 -7.62 -7.78 -2.68
C GLY A 110 -9.05 -7.86 -3.21
N CYS A 111 -9.93 -8.44 -2.40
CA CYS A 111 -11.29 -8.77 -2.79
C CYS A 111 -12.30 -8.15 -1.85
N VAL A 112 -13.46 -7.82 -2.41
CA VAL A 112 -14.60 -7.32 -1.65
C VAL A 112 -15.89 -7.99 -2.10
N SER A 113 -16.88 -8.04 -1.23
CA SER A 113 -18.21 -8.55 -1.54
C SER A 113 -18.94 -7.59 -2.49
N ARG A 114 -20.00 -8.08 -3.13
CA ARG A 114 -20.81 -7.29 -4.08
C ARG A 114 -21.47 -6.07 -3.41
N ASP A 115 -21.81 -6.18 -2.14
CA ASP A 115 -22.49 -5.16 -1.34
C ASP A 115 -21.53 -4.31 -0.48
N PHE A 116 -20.21 -4.43 -0.70
CA PHE A 116 -19.23 -3.64 0.01
C PHE A 116 -19.23 -2.18 -0.44
N ASP A 117 -19.37 -1.25 0.51
CA ASP A 117 -19.44 0.18 0.26
C ASP A 117 -18.06 0.81 0.04
N ARG A 118 -17.50 0.58 -1.14
CA ARG A 118 -16.21 1.17 -1.56
C ARG A 118 -16.25 2.70 -1.56
N ALA A 119 -17.39 3.28 -1.92
CA ALA A 119 -17.55 4.71 -2.11
C ALA A 119 -17.35 5.47 -0.80
N HIS A 120 -17.72 4.87 0.34
CA HIS A 120 -17.43 5.44 1.66
C HIS A 120 -16.11 4.94 2.24
N PHE A 121 -15.77 3.66 2.08
CA PHE A 121 -14.57 3.09 2.68
C PHE A 121 -13.27 3.73 2.14
N VAL A 122 -13.15 3.90 0.82
CA VAL A 122 -11.90 4.37 0.19
C VAL A 122 -11.56 5.82 0.58
N PRO A 123 -12.49 6.80 0.50
CA PRO A 123 -12.21 8.14 0.99
C PRO A 123 -11.94 8.17 2.50
N ALA A 124 -12.69 7.41 3.29
CA ALA A 124 -12.48 7.35 4.73
C ALA A 124 -11.12 6.73 5.09
N LEU A 125 -10.56 5.82 4.29
CA LEU A 125 -9.19 5.35 4.46
C LEU A 125 -8.17 6.46 4.12
N GLY A 126 -8.47 7.24 3.08
CA GLY A 126 -7.62 8.35 2.59
C GLY A 126 -7.50 9.54 3.53
N GLU A 127 -8.39 9.68 4.52
CA GLU A 127 -8.27 10.68 5.60
C GLU A 127 -7.18 10.33 6.64
N THR A 128 -6.45 9.24 6.45
CA THR A 128 -5.27 8.93 7.28
C THR A 128 -4.23 10.03 7.11
N ALA A 129 -3.63 10.47 8.22
CA ALA A 129 -2.61 11.52 8.21
C ALA A 129 -1.47 11.17 7.23
N ASP A 130 -0.96 12.20 6.55
CA ASP A 130 0.12 12.11 5.55
C ASP A 130 -0.18 11.27 4.29
N VAL A 131 -1.37 10.67 4.15
CA VAL A 131 -1.77 10.01 2.90
C VAL A 131 -2.13 11.05 1.84
N GLU A 132 -1.53 10.92 0.66
CA GLU A 132 -1.84 11.77 -0.50
C GLU A 132 -2.92 11.16 -1.39
N ARG A 133 -3.00 9.82 -1.46
CA ARG A 133 -3.93 9.12 -2.33
C ARG A 133 -4.17 7.67 -1.89
N VAL A 134 -5.40 7.20 -2.05
CA VAL A 134 -5.73 5.77 -2.06
C VAL A 134 -5.98 5.33 -3.50
N ILE A 135 -5.34 4.26 -3.92
CA ILE A 135 -5.52 3.63 -5.24
C ILE A 135 -6.25 2.32 -5.01
N ASP A 136 -7.56 2.30 -5.28
CA ASP A 136 -8.38 1.09 -5.19
C ASP A 136 -8.12 0.17 -6.39
N ARG A 137 -7.61 -1.02 -6.10
CA ARG A 137 -7.38 -2.11 -7.06
C ARG A 137 -8.22 -3.34 -6.74
N THR A 138 -9.12 -3.24 -5.77
CA THR A 138 -9.92 -4.36 -5.30
C THR A 138 -10.83 -4.90 -6.39
N LYS A 139 -10.99 -6.22 -6.41
CA LYS A 139 -11.90 -6.93 -7.31
C LYS A 139 -13.14 -7.38 -6.54
N VAL A 140 -14.30 -7.33 -7.21
CA VAL A 140 -15.51 -7.94 -6.65
C VAL A 140 -15.32 -9.45 -6.79
N HIS A 141 -15.38 -10.18 -5.67
CA HIS A 141 -15.38 -11.64 -5.71
C HIS A 141 -16.81 -12.14 -5.98
N PRO A 142 -17.00 -13.12 -6.88
CA PRO A 142 -18.32 -13.63 -7.24
C PRO A 142 -19.16 -14.09 -6.07
#